data_AF-A0A8T5E4K5-F1
#
_entry.id   AF-A0A8T5E4K5-F1
#
_cell.length_a   1.000
_cell.length_b   1.000
_cell.length_c   1.000
_cell.angle_alpha   90.00
_cell.angle_beta   90.00
_cell.angle_gamma   90.00
#
_symmetry.space_group_name_H-M   'P 1'
#
loop_
_entity.id
_entity.type
_entity.pdbx_description
1 polymer ?
#
loop_
_entity_poly.entity_id
_entity_poly.type
_entity_poly.pdbx_seq_one_letter_code
_entity_poly.pdbx_strand_id
1 'polypeptide(L)'
;MKSARITAPNEPLSISESETPKPQGDQVLVKVGSVGVCHSDLHLWEGGYDLGDGEFMKVTDRGVKYPVTPGHEIVGTVEDIGNN
;
A
#
# COMPACT_ATOMS: atom_id res chain seq x y z
N MET A 1 -8.90 12.09 1.73
CA MET A 1 -7.59 11.96 1.08
C MET A 1 -7.68 11.17 -0.22
N LYS A 2 -6.84 11.56 -1.19
CA LYS A 2 -6.68 10.86 -2.48
C LYS A 2 -5.64 9.76 -2.33
N SER A 3 -5.85 8.60 -2.95
CA SER A 3 -4.88 7.51 -3.00
C SER A 3 -4.91 6.78 -4.34
N ALA A 4 -3.75 6.35 -4.83
CA ALA A 4 -3.66 5.38 -5.92
C ALA A 4 -3.76 3.97 -5.34
N ARG A 5 -4.61 3.11 -5.91
CA ARG A 5 -4.92 1.78 -5.36
C ARG A 5 -4.79 0.71 -6.41
N ILE A 6 -4.25 -0.43 -5.99
CA ILE A 6 -4.30 -1.68 -6.75
C ILE A 6 -5.62 -2.34 -6.40
N THR A 7 -6.50 -2.48 -7.40
CA THR A 7 -7.85 -3.08 -7.23
C THR A 7 -7.86 -4.56 -7.60
N ALA A 8 -7.00 -4.97 -8.53
CA ALA A 8 -6.73 -6.35 -8.91
C ALA A 8 -5.33 -6.46 -9.53
N PRO A 9 -4.73 -7.67 -9.59
CA PRO A 9 -3.45 -7.88 -10.25
C PRO A 9 -3.45 -7.46 -11.71
N ASN A 10 -2.36 -6.83 -12.17
CA ASN A 10 -2.14 -6.39 -13.56
C ASN A 10 -3.14 -5.36 -14.12
N GLU A 11 -4.00 -4.78 -13.27
CA GLU A 11 -4.93 -3.73 -13.68
C GLU A 11 -4.34 -2.33 -13.42
N PRO A 12 -4.61 -1.32 -14.26
CA PRO A 12 -4.16 0.05 -14.01
C PRO A 12 -4.54 0.54 -12.61
N LEU A 13 -3.65 1.31 -11.99
CA LEU A 13 -3.92 1.89 -10.68
C LEU A 13 -5.19 2.75 -10.73
N SER A 14 -6.07 2.53 -9.77
CA SER A 14 -7.30 3.30 -9.62
C SER A 14 -7.08 4.42 -8.60
N ILE A 15 -7.39 5.64 -9.00
CA ILE A 15 -7.41 6.77 -8.08
C ILE A 15 -8.72 6.74 -7.30
N SER A 16 -8.62 6.71 -5.97
CA SER A 16 -9.77 6.75 -5.08
C SER A 16 -9.69 7.92 -4.10
N GLU A 17 -10.84 8.36 -3.63
CA GLU A 17 -10.97 9.37 -2.60
C GLU A 17 -11.71 8.76 -1.40
N SER A 18 -11.17 8.96 -0.21
CA SER A 18 -11.74 8.46 1.05
C SER A 18 -11.65 9.54 2.12
N GLU A 19 -12.29 9.33 3.27
CA GLU A 19 -12.03 10.17 4.44
C GLU A 19 -10.58 9.98 4.91
N THR A 20 -9.99 11.03 5.51
CA THR A 20 -8.68 10.92 6.16
C THR A 20 -8.87 10.14 7.47
N PRO A 21 -8.11 9.06 7.71
CA PRO A 21 -8.28 8.25 8.91
C PRO A 21 -7.91 9.04 10.16
N LYS A 22 -8.59 8.75 11.27
CA LYS A 22 -8.25 9.31 12.58
C LYS A 22 -7.40 8.29 13.36
N PRO A 23 -6.18 8.65 13.81
CA PRO A 23 -5.35 7.73 14.56
C PRO A 23 -5.97 7.41 15.93
N GLN A 24 -5.82 6.16 16.38
CA GLN A 24 -6.28 5.68 17.69
C GLN A 24 -5.16 4.95 18.44
N GLY A 25 -5.18 5.00 19.78
CA GLY A 25 -4.13 4.38 20.61
C GLY A 25 -2.74 4.89 20.23
N ASP A 26 -1.81 3.98 19.94
CA ASP A 26 -0.42 4.31 19.57
C ASP A 26 -0.22 4.65 18.08
N GLN A 27 -1.30 4.83 17.32
CA GLN A 27 -1.21 5.14 15.89
C GLN A 27 -0.72 6.57 15.65
N VAL A 28 -0.01 6.75 14.54
CA VAL A 28 0.44 8.06 14.05
C VAL A 28 -0.14 8.28 12.66
N LEU A 29 -0.76 9.43 12.45
CA LEU A 29 -1.17 9.89 11.12
C LEU A 29 -0.03 10.68 10.50
N VAL A 30 0.47 10.22 9.36
CA VAL A 30 1.53 10.89 8.60
C VAL A 30 0.93 11.52 7.36
N LYS A 31 1.16 12.82 7.18
CA LYS A 31 0.93 13.49 5.91
C LYS A 31 2.11 13.19 4.99
N VAL A 32 1.87 12.31 4.02
CA VAL A 32 2.87 11.87 3.05
C VAL A 32 3.37 13.06 2.23
N GLY A 33 4.67 13.34 2.30
CA GLY A 33 5.34 14.37 1.50
C GLY A 33 5.99 13.76 0.25
N SER A 34 6.52 12.54 0.35
CA SER A 34 7.02 11.76 -0.77
C SER A 34 6.92 10.27 -0.47
N VAL A 35 6.80 9.46 -1.51
CA VAL A 35 6.84 8.00 -1.43
C VAL A 35 7.68 7.47 -2.59
N GLY A 36 8.59 6.54 -2.28
CA GLY A 36 9.40 5.86 -3.29
C GLY A 36 8.58 4.83 -4.07
N VAL A 37 9.03 4.54 -5.29
CA VAL A 37 8.50 3.46 -6.13
C VAL A 37 9.67 2.54 -6.47
N CYS A 38 9.59 1.30 -6.00
CA CYS A 38 10.63 0.30 -6.14
C CYS A 38 10.13 -0.86 -7.00
N HIS A 39 11.04 -1.75 -7.40
CA HIS A 39 10.69 -2.94 -8.18
C HIS A 39 9.74 -3.88 -7.42
N SER A 40 9.81 -3.91 -6.08
CA SER A 40 8.88 -4.67 -5.23
C SER A 40 7.42 -4.22 -5.36
N ASP A 41 7.17 -2.96 -5.73
CA ASP A 41 5.81 -2.49 -6.01
C ASP A 41 5.23 -3.12 -7.28
N LEU A 42 6.08 -3.50 -8.25
CA LEU A 42 5.65 -4.26 -9.43
C LEU A 42 5.17 -5.64 -9.02
N HIS A 43 5.89 -6.37 -8.17
CA HIS A 43 5.43 -7.69 -7.69
C HIS A 43 4.10 -7.62 -6.93
N LEU A 44 3.90 -6.57 -6.14
CA LEU A 44 2.60 -6.32 -5.48
C LEU A 44 1.48 -6.06 -6.50
N TRP A 45 1.78 -5.32 -7.57
CA TRP A 45 0.87 -5.01 -8.66
C TRP A 45 0.58 -6.22 -9.56
N GLU A 46 1.57 -7.07 -9.83
CA GLU A 46 1.46 -8.34 -10.58
C GLU A 46 0.71 -9.41 -9.77
N GLY A 47 0.58 -9.21 -8.46
CA GLY A 47 -0.15 -10.09 -7.55
C GLY A 47 0.67 -11.21 -6.94
N GLY A 48 2.00 -11.19 -7.08
CA GLY A 48 2.88 -12.21 -6.52
C GLY A 48 4.32 -12.10 -7.01
N TYR A 49 5.12 -13.09 -6.62
CA TYR A 49 6.52 -13.21 -6.96
C TYR A 49 6.73 -14.55 -7.68
N ASP A 50 7.43 -14.51 -8.81
CA ASP A 50 7.99 -15.71 -9.42
C ASP A 50 9.18 -16.18 -8.56
N LEU A 51 9.09 -17.40 -8.03
CA LEU A 51 10.14 -17.99 -7.21
C LEU A 51 11.15 -18.80 -8.03
N GLY A 52 10.93 -18.93 -9.35
CA GLY A 52 11.61 -19.88 -10.21
C GLY A 52 10.91 -21.24 -10.24
N ASP A 53 11.40 -22.13 -11.11
CA ASP A 53 10.95 -23.53 -11.24
C ASP A 53 9.43 -23.72 -11.46
N GLY A 54 8.75 -22.70 -11.98
CA GLY A 54 7.30 -22.71 -12.21
C GLY A 54 6.46 -22.44 -10.96
N GLU A 55 7.08 -22.04 -9.85
CA GLU A 55 6.39 -21.66 -8.62
C GLU A 55 6.12 -20.14 -8.58
N PHE A 56 4.87 -19.78 -8.33
CA PHE A 56 4.44 -18.39 -8.17
C PHE A 56 3.76 -18.21 -6.81
N MET A 57 4.35 -17.36 -5.96
CA MET A 57 3.79 -17.04 -4.66
C MET A 57 2.87 -15.83 -4.76
N LYS A 58 1.58 -16.01 -4.47
CA LYS A 58 0.63 -14.89 -4.49
C LYS A 58 0.80 -14.01 -3.26
N VAL A 59 0.68 -12.70 -3.45
CA VAL A 59 0.68 -11.76 -2.32
C VAL A 59 -0.53 -11.97 -1.39
N THR A 60 -1.63 -12.51 -1.91
CA THR A 60 -2.83 -12.84 -1.14
C THR A 60 -2.59 -13.97 -0.13
N ASP A 61 -1.70 -14.91 -0.45
CA ASP A 61 -1.32 -16.00 0.45
C ASP A 61 -0.50 -15.46 1.65
N ARG A 62 0.05 -14.24 1.51
CA ARG A 62 0.72 -13.48 2.57
C ARG A 62 -0.18 -12.45 3.27
N GLY A 63 -1.49 -12.47 2.98
CA GLY A 63 -2.48 -11.63 3.65
C GLY A 63 -2.75 -10.28 3.00
N VAL A 64 -2.20 -9.99 1.81
CA VAL A 64 -2.60 -8.81 1.05
C VAL A 64 -4.07 -8.94 0.63
N LYS A 65 -4.86 -7.89 0.89
CA LYS A 65 -6.26 -7.81 0.50
C LYS A 65 -6.44 -6.64 -0.45
N TYR A 66 -7.02 -6.90 -1.61
CA TYR A 66 -7.41 -5.85 -2.53
C TYR A 66 -8.77 -5.24 -2.12
N PRO A 67 -9.01 -3.94 -2.35
CA PRO A 67 -8.06 -2.97 -2.89
C PRO A 67 -7.01 -2.55 -1.86
N VAL A 68 -5.75 -2.42 -2.28
CA VAL A 68 -4.62 -2.00 -1.42
C VAL A 68 -3.98 -0.72 -1.95
N THR A 69 -3.58 0.17 -1.04
CA THR A 69 -2.75 1.34 -1.37
C THR A 69 -1.29 0.93 -1.22
N PRO A 70 -0.50 0.86 -2.31
CA PRO A 70 0.93 0.55 -2.24
C PRO A 70 1.73 1.74 -1.68
N GLY A 71 3.04 1.53 -1.47
CA GLY A 71 3.94 2.54 -0.92
C GLY A 71 4.54 2.08 0.40
N HIS A 72 5.74 1.51 0.34
CA HIS A 72 6.48 1.01 1.50
C HIS A 72 7.73 1.85 1.83
N GLU A 73 7.96 2.93 1.07
CA GLU A 73 9.10 3.85 1.21
C GLU A 73 8.59 5.27 1.48
N ILE A 74 8.00 5.48 2.66
CA ILE A 74 7.23 6.70 2.97
C ILE A 74 8.10 7.72 3.73
N VAL A 75 8.06 8.99 3.31
CA VAL A 75 8.53 10.13 4.10
C VAL A 75 7.46 11.22 4.15
N GLY A 76 7.31 11.83 5.32
CA GLY A 76 6.29 12.85 5.53
C GLY A 76 6.41 13.53 6.88
N THR A 77 5.42 14.34 7.21
CA THR A 77 5.30 15.01 8.49
C THR A 77 4.25 14.34 9.34
N VAL A 78 4.48 14.27 10.66
CA VAL A 78 3.43 13.86 11.61
C VAL A 78 2.32 14.91 11.57
N GLU A 79 1.11 14.49 11.19
CA GLU A 79 -0.07 15.33 11.10
C GLU A 79 -0.89 15.25 12.39
N ASP A 80 -1.05 14.04 12.94
CA ASP A 80 -1.83 13.78 14.14
C ASP A 80 -1.34 12.50 14.85
N ILE A 81 -1.66 12.34 16.13
CA ILE A 81 -1.33 11.17 16.95
C ILE A 81 -2.56 10.67 17.70
N GLY A 82 -2.59 9.36 17.99
CA GLY A 82 -3.64 8.79 18.84
C GLY A 82 -3.50 9.22 20.32
N ASN A 83 -4.47 8.82 21.14
CA ASN A 83 -4.65 9.32 22.50
C ASN A 83 -3.94 8.50 23.60
N ASN A 84 -2.76 7.93 23.33
CA ASN A 84 -2.01 7.15 24.33
C ASN A 84 -0.83 7.92 24.92
#